data_AF-A0A0C5JQZ0-F1
#
_entry.id   AF-A0A0C5JQZ0-F1
#
_cell.length_a   1.000
_cell.length_b   1.000
_cell.length_c   1.000
_cell.angle_alpha   90.00
_cell.angle_beta   90.00
_cell.angle_gamma   90.00
#
_symmetry.space_group_name_H-M   'P 1'
#
loop_
_entity.id
_entity.type
_entity.pdbx_description
1 polymer ?
#
loop_
_entity_poly.entity_id
_entity_poly.type
_entity_poly.pdbx_seq_one_letter_code
_entity_poly.pdbx_strand_id
1 'polypeptide(L)' 'MYGKEKAALADRDNLTPDYVRFLVRNGRGLMPAFRMTEVSEEELKALAAYLSAGPHPAAQTK' A
#
# COMPACT_ATOMS: atom_id res chain seq x y z
N MET A 1 4.64 -4.97 17.93
CA MET A 1 4.81 -5.24 16.47
C MET A 1 3.94 -4.33 15.58
N TYR A 2 3.55 -3.15 16.06
CA TYR A 2 2.94 -2.06 15.26
C TYR A 2 3.38 -0.76 15.93
N GLY A 3 3.92 0.18 15.17
CA GLY A 3 4.35 1.47 15.67
C GLY A 3 4.20 2.52 14.59
N LYS A 4 4.02 3.78 14.99
CA LYS A 4 3.73 4.91 14.09
C LYS A 4 4.81 5.05 13.02
N GLU A 5 6.04 4.70 13.35
CA GLU A 5 7.22 4.67 12.48
C GLU A 5 7.13 3.65 11.34
N LYS A 6 6.29 2.61 11.45
CA LYS A 6 6.05 1.61 10.39
C LYS A 6 4.70 1.78 9.69
N ALA A 7 3.94 2.82 10.05
CA ALA A 7 2.65 3.12 9.43
C ALA A 7 2.80 3.68 8.02
N ALA A 8 3.93 4.35 7.73
CA ALA A 8 4.24 4.86 6.41
C ALA A 8 4.57 3.69 5.46
N LEU A 9 3.63 3.36 4.58
CA LEU A 9 3.84 2.31 3.56
C LEU A 9 4.98 2.67 2.60
N ALA A 10 5.19 3.97 2.36
CA ALA A 10 6.23 4.48 1.49
C ALA A 10 7.66 4.25 2.01
N ASP A 11 7.86 4.06 3.32
CA ASP A 11 9.19 3.86 3.91
C ASP A 11 9.60 2.38 3.94
N ARG A 12 8.77 1.48 3.41
CA ARG A 12 8.96 0.03 3.50
C ARG A 12 9.68 -0.49 2.27
N ASP A 13 10.69 -1.32 2.49
CA ASP A 13 11.48 -2.02 1.48
C ASP A 13 11.02 -3.47 1.22
N ASN A 14 10.04 -3.93 2.00
CA ASN A 14 9.61 -5.33 2.03
C ASN A 14 8.17 -5.57 1.57
N LEU A 15 7.66 -4.74 0.66
CA LEU A 15 6.32 -4.87 0.08
C LEU A 15 6.40 -5.54 -1.29
N THR A 16 5.76 -6.71 -1.44
CA THR A 16 5.58 -7.32 -2.76
C THR A 16 4.28 -6.83 -3.40
N PRO A 17 4.20 -6.76 -4.75
CA PRO A 17 2.97 -6.34 -5.43
C PRO A 17 1.75 -7.20 -5.05
N ASP A 18 1.94 -8.52 -4.93
CA ASP A 18 0.87 -9.45 -4.51
C ASP A 18 0.39 -9.18 -3.09
N TYR A 19 1.32 -8.88 -2.18
CA TYR A 19 0.98 -8.57 -0.82
C TYR A 19 0.19 -7.26 -0.72
N VAL A 20 0.57 -6.23 -1.47
CA VAL A 20 -0.19 -4.97 -1.56
C VAL A 20 -1.60 -5.22 -2.11
N ARG A 21 -1.72 -5.97 -3.21
CA ARG A 21 -3.02 -6.35 -3.79
C ARG A 21 -3.91 -7.06 -2.78
N PHE A 22 -3.35 -8.03 -2.08
CA PHE A 22 -4.06 -8.80 -1.06
C PHE A 22 -4.59 -7.89 0.06
N LEU A 23 -3.76 -6.98 0.57
CA LEU A 23 -4.15 -6.05 1.64
C LEU A 23 -5.23 -5.07 1.20
N VAL A 24 -5.17 -4.55 -0.03
CA VAL A 24 -6.20 -3.62 -0.53
C VAL A 24 -7.54 -4.34 -0.67
N ARG A 25 -7.57 -5.60 -1.12
CA ARG A 25 -8.82 -6.35 -1.33
C ARG A 25 -9.40 -7.00 -0.07
N ASN A 26 -8.56 -7.32 0.92
CA ASN A 26 -8.99 -8.02 2.14
C ASN A 26 -8.98 -7.13 3.38
N GLY A 27 -8.28 -5.99 3.33
CA GLY A 27 -8.00 -5.19 4.52
C GLY A 27 -7.03 -5.91 5.47
N ARG A 28 -6.69 -5.25 6.58
CA ARG A 28 -5.92 -5.84 7.68
C ARG A 28 -6.08 -5.05 8.97
N GLY A 29 -6.64 -5.70 9.99
CA GLY A 29 -6.83 -5.09 11.31
C GLY A 29 -7.71 -3.85 11.23
N LEU A 30 -7.13 -2.67 11.47
CA LEU A 30 -7.81 -1.37 11.39
C LEU A 30 -7.90 -0.81 9.95
N MET A 31 -7.21 -1.40 8.98
CA MET A 31 -7.30 -0.99 7.57
C MET A 31 -8.47 -1.74 6.91
N PRO A 32 -9.53 -1.04 6.47
CA PRO A 32 -10.62 -1.67 5.73
C PRO A 32 -10.19 -2.08 4.33
N ALA A 33 -10.92 -3.03 3.74
CA ALA A 33 -10.79 -3.42 2.34
C ALA A 33 -11.42 -2.38 1.40
N PHE A 34 -10.85 -2.25 0.20
CA PHE A 34 -11.39 -1.44 -0.90
C PHE A 34 -12.01 -2.32 -1.99
N ARG A 35 -13.21 -1.94 -2.43
CA ARG A 35 -13.95 -2.62 -3.49
C ARG A 35 -13.38 -2.28 -4.87
N MET A 36 -13.70 -3.12 -5.86
CA MET A 36 -13.28 -2.89 -7.26
C MET A 36 -13.87 -1.62 -7.86
N THR A 37 -15.00 -1.13 -7.31
CA THR A 37 -15.62 0.15 -7.69
C THR A 37 -14.91 1.36 -7.10
N GLU A 38 -14.11 1.17 -6.05
CA GLU A 38 -13.39 2.25 -5.36
C GLU A 38 -11.93 2.33 -5.81
N VAL A 39 -11.33 1.18 -6.15
CA VAL A 39 -9.99 1.09 -6.72
C VAL A 39 -10.02 0.08 -7.86
N SER A 40 -9.80 0.58 -9.08
CA SER A 40 -9.77 -0.25 -10.29
C SER A 40 -8.56 -1.20 -10.29
N GLU A 41 -8.57 -2.20 -11.18
CA GLU A 41 -7.43 -3.12 -11.32
C GLU A 41 -6.18 -2.40 -11.85
N GLU A 42 -6.35 -1.40 -12.72
CA GLU A 42 -5.27 -0.57 -13.27
C GLU A 42 -4.65 0.30 -12.18
N GLU A 43 -5.48 0.96 -11.38
CA GLU A 43 -5.05 1.79 -10.24
C GLU A 43 -4.34 0.94 -9.19
N LEU A 44 -4.90 -0.24 -8.88
CA LEU A 44 -4.31 -1.17 -7.93
C LEU A 44 -2.95 -1.69 -8.43
N LYS A 45 -2.83 -1.97 -9.73
CA LYS A 45 -1.57 -2.38 -10.33
C LYS A 45 -0.51 -1.27 -10.23
N ALA A 46 -0.89 -0.02 -10.52
CA ALA A 46 0.00 1.12 -10.38
C ALA A 46 0.45 1.34 -8.92
N LEU A 47 -0.49 1.25 -7.97
CA LEU A 47 -0.22 1.38 -6.54
C LEU A 47 0.73 0.28 -6.03
N ALA A 48 0.46 -0.97 -6.41
CA ALA A 48 1.27 -2.12 -6.04
C ALA A 48 2.68 -2.03 -6.63
N ALA A 49 2.79 -1.58 -7.89
CA ALA A 49 4.08 -1.35 -8.53
C ALA A 49 4.88 -0.25 -7.84
N TYR A 50 4.23 0.89 -7.54
CA TYR A 50 4.83 1.99 -6.80
C TYR A 50 5.39 1.48 -5.46
N LEU A 51 4.51 1.04 -4.54
CA LEU A 51 4.89 0.63 -3.18
C LEU A 51 5.91 -0.52 -3.12
N SER A 52 6.04 -1.33 -4.18
CA SER A 52 7.02 -2.41 -4.24
C SER A 52 8.41 -1.98 -4.70
N ALA A 53 8.56 -0.78 -5.26
CA ALA A 53 9.82 -0.28 -5.80
C ALA A 53 10.79 0.26 -4.73
N GLY A 54 10.47 0.07 -3.44
CA GLY A 54 11.36 0.35 -2.31
C GLY A 54 10.97 1.62 -1.54
N PRO A 55 11.82 2.06 -0.59
CA PRO A 55 11.53 3.24 0.20
C PRO A 55 11.47 4.47 -0.70
N HIS A 56 10.29 5.07 -0.81
CA HIS A 56 10.08 6.28 -1.58
C HIS A 56 10.37 7.49 -0.73
N PRO A 57 11.00 8.55 -1.28
CA PRO A 57 11.06 9.82 -0.59
C PRO A 57 9.62 10.23 -0.26
N ALA A 58 9.38 10.60 1.01
CA ALA A 58 8.08 11.05 1.48
C ALA A 58 7.49 12.01 0.44
N ALA A 59 6.36 11.60 -0.18
CA ALA A 59 5.68 12.43 -1.16
C ALA A 59 5.47 13.79 -0.50
N GLN A 60 6.13 14.81 -1.05
CA GLN A 60 6.27 16.10 -0.39
C GLN A 60 4.88 16.67 -0.12
N THR A 61 4.53 16.79 1.16
CA THR A 61 3.35 17.54 1.59
C THR A 61 3.62 19.01 1.27
N LYS A 62 2.83 19.57 0.35
CA LYS A 62 2.59 21.01 0.28
C LYS A 62 1.48 21.38 1.26
#